data_AF-A0A504LLX0-F1
#
_entry.id   AF-A0A504LLX0-F1
#
_cell.length_a   1.000
_cell.length_b   1.000
_cell.length_c   1.000
_cell.angle_alpha   90.00
_cell.angle_beta   90.00
_cell.angle_gamma   90.00
#
_symmetry.space_group_name_H-M   'P 1'
#
loop_
_entity.id
_entity.type
_entity.pdbx_description
1 polymer ?
#
loop_
_entity_poly.entity_id
_entity_poly.type
_entity_poly.pdbx_seq_one_letter_code
_entity_poly.pdbx_strand_id
1 'polypeptide(L)'
;MKAHEAMIAWSGLDDDTPARGHVAIGRMFGEGQIDWVIGYATAGGHRITAKRHMRGAHSLVGLFKDFHYLVVDERLDPEKVHKAFLAIDEYADLFGETVSPPDQKAKNARPT
;
A
#
# COMPACT_ATOMS: atom_id res chain seq x y z
N MET A 1 1.02 -5.62 6.88
CA MET A 1 -0.42 -5.98 6.94
C MET A 1 -0.77 -6.81 5.71
N LYS A 2 -1.70 -7.76 5.78
CA LYS A 2 -2.08 -8.51 4.57
C LYS A 2 -3.01 -7.72 3.65
N ALA A 3 -2.92 -7.96 2.35
CA ALA A 3 -3.70 -7.25 1.33
C ALA A 3 -5.23 -7.31 1.55
N HIS A 4 -5.74 -8.42 2.08
CA HIS A 4 -7.18 -8.58 2.37
C HIS A 4 -7.64 -7.81 3.62
N GLU A 5 -6.71 -7.38 4.47
CA GLU A 5 -6.97 -6.53 5.64
C GLU A 5 -6.85 -5.04 5.30
N ALA A 6 -6.31 -4.71 4.13
CA ALA A 6 -5.97 -3.36 3.74
C ALA A 6 -7.17 -2.57 3.21
N MET A 7 -7.32 -1.37 3.76
CA MET A 7 -8.16 -0.29 3.26
C MET A 7 -7.27 0.87 2.81
N ILE A 8 -7.64 1.49 1.71
CA ILE A 8 -6.90 2.55 1.02
C ILE A 8 -7.77 3.81 1.06
N ALA A 9 -7.28 4.89 1.62
CA ALA A 9 -7.93 6.20 1.57
C ALA A 9 -7.10 7.14 0.71
N TRP A 10 -7.76 7.94 -0.13
CA TRP A 10 -7.10 8.89 -1.00
C TRP A 10 -7.96 10.13 -1.25
N SER A 11 -7.27 11.20 -1.61
CA SER A 11 -7.89 12.36 -2.26
C SER A 11 -7.09 12.66 -3.52
N GLY A 12 -7.75 12.63 -4.66
CA GLY A 12 -7.20 13.03 -5.95
C GLY A 12 -6.77 14.49 -5.96
N LEU A 13 -6.10 14.89 -7.04
CA LEU A 13 -5.64 16.28 -7.19
C LEU A 13 -6.78 17.29 -7.36
N ASP A 14 -7.91 16.83 -7.88
CA ASP A 14 -9.09 17.66 -8.15
C ASP A 14 -10.03 17.77 -6.92
N ASP A 15 -9.74 17.06 -5.83
CA ASP A 15 -10.60 17.02 -4.64
C ASP A 15 -10.44 18.25 -3.74
N ASP A 16 -11.55 18.78 -3.22
CA ASP A 16 -11.54 19.88 -2.26
C ASP A 16 -11.47 19.40 -0.81
N THR A 17 -10.35 18.75 -0.46
CA THR A 17 -10.08 18.25 0.90
C THR A 17 -8.68 18.62 1.37
N PRO A 18 -8.43 18.74 2.69
CA PRO A 18 -7.10 18.96 3.23
C PRO A 18 -6.07 17.90 2.83
N ALA A 19 -6.54 16.67 2.52
CA ALA A 19 -5.70 15.56 2.09
C ALA A 19 -5.47 15.49 0.57
N ARG A 20 -5.82 16.54 -0.21
CA ARG A 20 -5.58 16.59 -1.67
C ARG A 20 -4.19 16.08 -2.06
N GLY A 21 -4.13 15.16 -3.03
CA GLY A 21 -2.88 14.56 -3.50
C GLY A 21 -2.19 13.63 -2.49
N HIS A 22 -2.94 13.11 -1.51
CA HIS A 22 -2.44 12.15 -0.51
C HIS A 22 -3.19 10.83 -0.60
N VAL A 23 -2.48 9.80 -0.14
CA VAL A 23 -2.97 8.43 0.00
C VAL A 23 -2.47 7.88 1.32
N ALA A 24 -3.30 7.11 2.00
CA ALA A 24 -2.95 6.36 3.18
C ALA A 24 -3.53 4.95 3.10
N ILE A 25 -2.78 3.98 3.65
CA ILE A 25 -3.18 2.59 3.71
C ILE A 25 -3.16 2.13 5.17
N GLY A 26 -4.28 1.59 5.61
CA GLY A 26 -4.49 1.17 6.99
C GLY A 26 -5.35 -0.09 7.07
N ARG A 27 -5.43 -0.66 8.28
CA ARG A 27 -6.26 -1.83 8.53
C ARG A 27 -7.75 -1.48 8.49
N MET A 28 -8.53 -2.39 7.92
CA MET A 28 -9.97 -2.44 8.08
C MET A 28 -10.27 -2.97 9.50
N PHE A 29 -10.38 -2.09 10.49
CA PHE A 29 -10.93 -2.46 11.80
C PHE A 29 -12.47 -2.52 11.69
N GLY A 30 -13.11 -3.36 12.52
CA GLY A 30 -14.53 -3.74 12.42
C GLY A 30 -15.53 -2.59 12.38
N GLU A 31 -16.81 -2.92 12.16
CA GLU A 31 -17.92 -1.96 12.04
C GLU A 31 -17.82 -0.83 13.08
N GLY A 32 -17.60 0.40 12.59
CA GLY A 32 -17.58 1.62 13.41
C GLY A 32 -16.22 2.25 13.68
N GLN A 33 -15.08 1.66 13.29
CA GLN A 33 -13.74 2.27 13.46
C GLN A 33 -13.07 2.56 12.11
N ILE A 34 -13.54 3.60 11.43
CA ILE A 34 -12.95 4.12 10.18
C ILE A 34 -12.48 5.58 10.39
N ASP A 35 -12.13 5.95 11.62
CA ASP A 35 -11.83 7.35 11.95
C ASP A 35 -10.56 7.89 11.25
N TRP A 36 -9.63 7.01 10.87
CA TRP A 36 -8.38 7.45 10.22
C TRP A 36 -8.56 7.89 8.76
N VAL A 37 -9.68 7.54 8.11
CA VAL A 37 -9.96 8.02 6.75
C VAL A 37 -10.64 9.39 6.75
N ILE A 38 -11.00 9.92 7.93
CA ILE A 38 -11.59 11.24 8.06
C ILE A 38 -10.62 12.28 7.47
N GLY A 39 -11.10 13.05 6.50
CA GLY A 39 -10.32 14.07 5.79
C GLY A 39 -9.86 13.66 4.39
N TYR A 40 -9.99 12.38 4.02
CA TYR A 40 -9.87 11.93 2.64
C TYR A 40 -11.21 12.03 1.90
N ALA A 41 -11.16 12.33 0.60
CA ALA A 41 -12.35 12.43 -0.23
C ALA A 41 -12.96 11.05 -0.50
N THR A 42 -12.10 10.04 -0.65
CA THR A 42 -12.51 8.67 -0.97
C THR A 42 -11.78 7.66 -0.08
N ALA A 43 -12.51 6.64 0.36
CA ALA A 43 -11.93 5.47 1.02
C ALA A 43 -12.44 4.18 0.35
N GLY A 44 -11.53 3.25 0.08
CA GLY A 44 -11.77 2.06 -0.73
C GLY A 44 -10.55 1.14 -0.84
N GLY A 45 -10.39 0.51 -1.99
CA GLY A 45 -9.38 -0.49 -2.34
C GLY A 45 -9.99 -1.47 -3.33
N HIS A 46 -9.48 -2.70 -3.45
CA HIS A 46 -10.06 -3.85 -4.18
C HIS A 46 -11.49 -4.29 -3.72
N ARG A 47 -12.36 -3.33 -3.41
CA ARG A 47 -13.83 -3.27 -3.38
C ARG A 47 -14.54 -4.18 -2.38
N ILE A 48 -14.56 -3.69 -1.14
CA ILE A 48 -15.51 -3.78 0.01
C ILE A 48 -16.36 -5.06 0.24
N THR A 49 -16.65 -5.90 -0.74
CA THR A 49 -17.46 -7.12 -0.59
C THR A 49 -16.83 -8.38 -1.18
N ALA A 50 -15.97 -8.29 -2.20
CA ALA A 50 -15.36 -9.48 -2.82
C ALA A 50 -14.09 -10.00 -2.11
N LYS A 51 -13.55 -9.24 -1.15
CA LYS A 51 -12.14 -9.36 -0.69
C LYS A 51 -11.84 -10.43 0.36
N ARG A 52 -12.80 -10.86 1.18
CA ARG A 52 -12.51 -11.84 2.26
C ARG A 52 -12.07 -13.21 1.74
N HIS A 53 -12.23 -13.48 0.44
CA HIS A 53 -12.01 -14.81 -0.14
C HIS A 53 -10.88 -14.89 -1.19
N MET A 54 -10.28 -13.77 -1.60
CA MET A 54 -9.22 -13.77 -2.60
C MET A 54 -7.85 -13.97 -1.95
N ARG A 55 -7.17 -15.08 -2.30
CA ARG A 55 -5.83 -15.44 -1.79
C ARG A 55 -4.84 -15.60 -2.97
N GLY A 56 -3.55 -15.42 -2.70
CA GLY A 56 -2.48 -15.65 -3.68
C GLY A 56 -2.50 -14.67 -4.86
N ALA A 57 -2.29 -15.17 -6.08
CA ALA A 57 -2.08 -14.37 -7.29
C ALA A 57 -3.22 -13.36 -7.59
N HIS A 58 -4.47 -13.70 -7.27
CA HIS A 58 -5.62 -12.80 -7.46
C HIS A 58 -5.55 -11.57 -6.54
N SER A 59 -4.99 -11.72 -5.35
CA SER A 59 -4.75 -10.60 -4.42
C SER A 59 -3.72 -9.63 -5.00
N LEU A 60 -2.65 -10.15 -5.61
CA LEU A 60 -1.57 -9.35 -6.21
C LEU A 60 -2.04 -8.55 -7.42
N VAL A 61 -2.75 -9.18 -8.37
CA VAL A 61 -3.36 -8.47 -9.51
C VAL A 61 -4.22 -7.32 -9.01
N GLY A 62 -4.89 -7.53 -7.88
CA GLY A 62 -5.72 -6.50 -7.31
C GLY A 62 -4.98 -5.30 -6.77
N LEU A 63 -3.88 -5.54 -6.05
CA LEU A 63 -2.99 -4.47 -5.60
C LEU A 63 -2.44 -3.65 -6.77
N PHE A 64 -2.04 -4.30 -7.87
CA PHE A 64 -1.56 -3.58 -9.05
C PHE A 64 -2.64 -2.73 -9.71
N LYS A 65 -3.88 -3.23 -9.77
CA LYS A 65 -4.99 -2.44 -10.30
C LYS A 65 -5.27 -1.22 -9.43
N ASP A 66 -5.28 -1.39 -8.10
CA ASP A 66 -5.48 -0.28 -7.16
C ASP A 66 -4.34 0.75 -7.28
N PHE A 67 -3.09 0.29 -7.36
CA PHE A 67 -1.93 1.17 -7.58
C PHE A 67 -2.04 1.94 -8.90
N HIS A 68 -2.34 1.25 -10.00
CA HIS A 68 -2.47 1.86 -11.31
C HIS A 68 -3.57 2.92 -11.32
N TYR A 69 -4.73 2.62 -10.73
CA TYR A 69 -5.84 3.55 -10.60
C TYR A 69 -5.43 4.84 -9.88
N LEU A 70 -4.74 4.71 -8.74
CA LEU A 70 -4.31 5.86 -7.95
C LEU A 70 -3.28 6.73 -8.68
N VAL A 71 -2.38 6.13 -9.44
CA VAL A 71 -1.33 6.88 -10.16
C VAL A 71 -1.86 7.48 -11.45
N VAL A 72 -2.66 6.73 -12.21
CA VAL A 72 -3.07 7.12 -13.57
C VAL A 72 -4.37 7.89 -13.56
N ASP A 73 -5.41 7.35 -12.94
CA ASP A 73 -6.74 7.95 -12.93
C ASP A 73 -6.83 9.10 -11.92
N GLU A 74 -6.37 8.87 -10.69
CA GLU A 74 -6.39 9.86 -9.59
C GLU A 74 -5.17 10.81 -9.62
N ARG A 75 -4.22 10.55 -10.53
CA ARG A 75 -3.01 11.36 -10.78
C ARG A 75 -2.18 11.63 -9.53
N LEU A 76 -2.16 10.68 -8.59
CA LEU A 76 -1.35 10.79 -7.39
C LEU A 76 0.13 10.57 -7.70
N ASP A 77 0.97 11.21 -6.88
CA ASP A 77 2.41 11.05 -6.96
C ASP A 77 2.82 9.56 -6.79
N PRO A 78 3.49 8.94 -7.78
CA PRO A 78 3.81 7.52 -7.72
C PRO A 78 4.68 7.13 -6.53
N GLU A 79 5.57 8.02 -6.07
CA GLU A 79 6.46 7.77 -4.93
C GLU A 79 5.66 7.74 -3.62
N LYS A 80 4.71 8.66 -3.44
CA LYS A 80 3.77 8.65 -2.30
C LYS A 80 2.91 7.40 -2.29
N VAL A 81 2.37 7.00 -3.44
CA VAL A 81 1.58 5.77 -3.56
C VAL A 81 2.43 4.54 -3.24
N HIS A 82 3.64 4.45 -3.80
CA HIS A 82 4.58 3.37 -3.50
C HIS A 82 4.87 3.25 -2.00
N LYS A 83 5.23 4.37 -1.34
CA LYS A 83 5.50 4.41 0.10
C LYS A 83 4.31 3.94 0.94
N ALA A 84 3.09 4.31 0.57
CA ALA A 84 1.89 3.85 1.26
C ALA A 84 1.65 2.34 1.05
N PHE A 85 1.87 1.83 -0.17
CA PHE A 85 1.69 0.41 -0.51
C PHE A 85 2.69 -0.52 0.19
N LEU A 86 3.87 -0.03 0.60
CA LEU A 86 4.81 -0.80 1.43
C LEU A 86 4.24 -1.23 2.80
N ALA A 87 3.12 -0.67 3.25
CA ALA A 87 2.42 -1.17 4.44
C ALA A 87 1.74 -2.55 4.22
N ILE A 88 1.57 -2.97 2.96
CA ILE A 88 0.99 -4.25 2.57
C ILE A 88 2.12 -5.25 2.34
N ASP A 89 2.12 -6.35 3.09
CA ASP A 89 3.21 -7.34 3.08
C ASP A 89 3.43 -7.89 1.67
N GLU A 90 2.37 -8.28 0.97
CA GLU A 90 2.47 -8.87 -0.36
C GLU A 90 3.06 -7.90 -1.41
N TYR A 91 2.90 -6.59 -1.21
CA TYR A 91 3.53 -5.58 -2.06
C TYR A 91 4.98 -5.33 -1.63
N ALA A 92 5.24 -5.24 -0.32
CA ALA A 92 6.56 -5.07 0.25
C ALA A 92 7.49 -6.25 -0.06
N ASP A 93 6.98 -7.48 -0.10
CA ASP A 93 7.73 -8.67 -0.46
C ASP A 93 8.24 -8.63 -1.93
N LEU A 94 7.53 -7.91 -2.81
CA LEU A 94 7.88 -7.78 -4.22
C LEU A 94 8.75 -6.54 -4.52
N PHE A 95 8.51 -5.44 -3.81
CA PHE A 95 9.06 -4.12 -4.15
C PHE A 95 9.73 -3.40 -2.99
N GLY A 96 9.65 -3.93 -1.78
CA GLY A 96 10.44 -3.43 -0.67
C GLY A 96 11.91 -3.68 -1.00
N GLU A 97 12.73 -2.63 -0.96
CA GLU A 97 14.17 -2.81 -1.04
C GLU A 97 14.60 -3.80 0.05
N THR A 98 15.20 -4.92 -0.33
CA THR A 98 16.08 -5.63 0.59
C THR A 98 17.17 -4.65 0.97
N VAL A 99 17.03 -4.01 2.13
CA VAL A 99 18.18 -3.45 2.84
C VAL A 99 19.07 -4.64 3.17
N SER A 100 19.96 -5.01 2.26
CA SER A 100 21.07 -5.89 2.60
C SER A 100 21.82 -5.17 3.72
N PRO A 101 21.95 -5.76 4.93
CA PRO A 101 22.76 -5.16 5.96
C PRO A 101 24.19 -5.00 5.42
N PRO A 102 24.81 -3.81 5.53
CA PRO A 102 26.19 -3.65 5.18
C PRO A 102 27.02 -4.29 6.29
N ASP A 103 27.28 -5.61 6.22
CA ASP A 103 28.45 -6.28 6.82
C ASP A 103 28.33 -7.82 6.86
N GLN A 104 28.41 -8.47 5.70
CA GLN A 104 28.85 -9.89 5.63
C GLN A 104 29.89 -10.15 4.54
N LYS A 105 30.73 -9.15 4.21
CA LYS A 105 31.90 -9.35 3.33
C LYS A 105 33.26 -9.33 4.05
N ALA A 106 33.28 -9.31 5.39
CA ALA A 106 34.53 -9.25 6.15
C ALA A 106 34.72 -10.41 7.15
N LYS A 107 34.51 -11.67 6.76
CA LYS A 107 34.95 -12.82 7.58
C LYS A 107 35.62 -13.99 6.86
N ASN A 108 35.91 -13.88 5.55
CA ASN A 108 36.65 -14.92 4.82
C ASN A 108 38.05 -14.50 4.34
N ALA A 109 38.73 -13.61 5.08
CA ALA A 109 40.18 -13.51 4.96
C ALA A 109 40.82 -14.62 5.82
N ARG A 110 41.33 -15.66 5.15
CA ARG A 110 42.08 -16.77 5.76
C ARG A 110 43.31 -16.28 6.54
N PRO A 111 43.78 -17.04 7.54
CA PRO A 111 44.99 -16.74 8.28
C PRO A 111 46.22 -17.06 7.42
N THR A 112 47.24 -16.22 7.53
CA THR A 112 48.63 -16.53 7.16
C THR A 112 49.52 -16.16 8.34
#